data_AF-A0A0J5VPM3-F1
#
_entry.id   AF-A0A0J5VPM3-F1
#
_cell.length_a   1.000
_cell.length_b   1.000
_cell.length_c   1.000
_cell.angle_alpha   90.00
_cell.angle_beta   90.00
_cell.angle_gamma   90.00
#
_symmetry.space_group_name_H-M   'P 1'
#
loop_
_entity.id
_entity.type
_entity.pdbx_description
1 polymer ?
#
loop_
_entity_poly.entity_id
_entity_poly.type
_entity_poly.pdbx_seq_one_letter_code
_entity_poly.pdbx_strand_id
1 'polypeptide(L)'
;MNSRPLNPYLLAGVGITSILLLASKNNRNKVQSLAVKMKGMLPDRFLNDTVPTEKLGHPDPHNIEDNKMVDEGAMYSVNYYNETVQQ
;
A
#
# COMPACT_ATOMS: atom_id res chain seq x y z
N MET A 1 -1.04 21.03 27.69
CA MET A 1 0.08 21.10 26.71
C MET A 1 0.22 22.55 26.28
N ASN A 2 1.33 23.22 26.61
CA ASN A 2 1.47 24.65 26.41
C ASN A 2 2.00 24.91 24.98
N SER A 3 1.11 25.11 24.02
CA SER A 3 1.46 25.30 22.61
C SER A 3 1.92 26.75 22.39
N ARG A 4 3.23 26.95 22.27
CA ARG A 4 3.77 28.24 21.83
C ARG A 4 3.34 28.51 20.38
N PRO A 5 2.96 29.75 20.02
CA PRO A 5 2.59 30.05 18.64
C PRO A 5 3.80 29.82 17.73
N LEU A 6 3.63 28.96 16.74
CA LEU A 6 4.64 28.70 15.72
C LEU A 6 4.85 29.96 14.89
N ASN A 7 6.11 30.41 14.79
CA ASN A 7 6.45 31.63 14.06
C ASN A 7 6.21 31.42 12.55
N PRO A 8 5.35 32.21 11.87
CA PRO A 8 4.97 32.00 10.48
C PRO A 8 6.17 31.94 9.51
N TYR A 9 7.27 32.64 9.83
CA TYR A 9 8.50 32.59 9.05
C TYR A 9 9.17 31.21 9.06
N LEU A 10 9.06 30.44 10.15
CA LEU A 10 9.55 29.07 10.21
C LEU A 10 8.75 28.16 9.27
N LEU A 11 7.42 28.33 9.23
CA LEU A 11 6.55 27.56 8.36
C LEU A 11 6.85 27.84 6.87
N ALA A 12 7.02 29.12 6.53
CA ALA A 12 7.38 29.54 5.18
C ALA A 12 8.77 29.03 4.76
N GLY A 13 9.77 29.09 5.64
CA GLY A 13 11.12 28.58 5.38
C GLY A 13 11.16 27.07 5.14
N VAL A 14 10.39 26.29 5.90
CA VAL A 14 10.27 24.83 5.71
C VAL A 14 9.53 24.50 4.41
N GLY A 15 8.48 25.25 4.07
CA GLY A 15 7.73 25.03 2.83
C GLY A 15 8.59 25.20 1.58
N ILE A 16 9.31 26.33 1.45
CA ILE A 16 10.12 26.65 0.27
C ILE A 16 11.25 25.64 0.07
N THR A 17 11.95 25.28 1.14
CA THR A 17 13.08 24.34 1.06
C THR A 17 12.65 22.93 0.65
N SER A 18 11.48 22.47 1.11
CA SER A 18 10.93 21.16 0.71
C SER A 18 10.61 21.08 -0.79
N ILE A 19 10.03 22.15 -1.36
CA ILE A 19 9.68 22.23 -2.78
C ILE A 19 10.95 22.22 -3.64
N LEU A 20 11.97 23.00 -3.27
CA LEU A 20 13.24 23.05 -4.00
C LEU A 20 13.97 21.71 -3.97
N LEU A 21 13.96 21.01 -2.83
CA LEU A 21 14.53 19.67 -2.70
C LEU A 21 13.79 18.63 -3.56
N LEU A 22 12.46 18.72 -3.67
CA LEU A 22 11.65 17.84 -4.53
C LEU A 22 11.82 18.15 -6.03
N ALA A 23 11.93 19.42 -6.38
CA ALA A 23 12.09 19.87 -7.77
C ALA A 23 13.43 19.42 -8.38
N SER A 24 14.49 19.33 -7.57
CA SER A 24 15.80 18.87 -8.02
C SER A 24 15.79 17.39 -8.41
N LYS A 25 15.88 17.11 -9.72
CA LYS A 25 15.88 15.75 -10.28
C LYS A 25 17.01 14.87 -9.71
N ASN A 26 18.17 15.46 -9.39
CA ASN A 26 19.32 14.75 -8.81
C ASN A 26 19.06 14.27 -7.37
N ASN A 27 18.21 14.97 -6.63
CA ASN A 27 17.94 14.68 -5.22
C ASN A 27 16.76 13.71 -5.02
N ARG A 28 16.00 13.39 -6.08
CA ARG A 28 14.82 12.51 -5.99
C ARG A 28 15.15 11.14 -5.40
N ASN A 29 16.24 10.52 -5.83
CA ASN A 29 16.67 9.22 -5.29
C ASN A 29 17.01 9.30 -3.79
N LYS A 30 17.62 10.42 -3.36
CA LYS A 30 17.96 10.66 -1.96
C LYS A 30 16.70 10.92 -1.10
N VAL A 31 15.74 11.66 -1.64
CA VAL A 31 14.43 11.88 -0.99
C VAL A 31 13.65 10.57 -0.89
N GLN A 32 13.61 9.78 -1.97
CA GLN A 32 12.92 8.49 -1.98
C GLN A 32 13.53 7.52 -0.97
N SER A 33 14.86 7.40 -0.94
CA SER A 33 15.54 6.55 0.05
C SER A 33 15.32 7.00 1.50
N LEU A 34 15.28 8.31 1.75
CA LEU A 34 14.92 8.85 3.07
C LEU A 34 13.47 8.54 3.43
N ALA A 35 12.53 8.71 2.50
CA ALA A 35 11.12 8.41 2.72
C ALA A 35 10.90 6.92 3.04
N VAL A 36 11.57 6.02 2.32
CA VAL A 36 11.52 4.58 2.59
C VAL A 36 12.11 4.25 3.97
N LYS A 37 13.25 4.85 4.33
CA LYS A 37 13.85 4.67 5.66
C LYS A 37 12.94 5.17 6.78
N MET A 38 12.31 6.33 6.61
CA MET A 38 11.36 6.87 7.58
C MET A 38 10.11 6.00 7.69
N LYS A 39 9.61 5.48 6.57
CA LYS A 39 8.48 4.53 6.57
C LYS A 39 8.82 3.27 7.38
N GLY A 40 10.04 2.74 7.25
CA GLY A 40 10.49 1.57 8.02
C GLY A 40 10.75 1.83 9.51
N MET A 41 10.82 3.09 9.95
CA MET A 41 10.92 3.45 11.37
C MET A 41 9.56 3.66 12.03
N LEU A 42 8.48 3.73 11.25
CA LEU A 42 7.12 3.79 11.79
C LEU A 42 6.75 2.42 12.37
N PRO A 43 6.19 2.37 13.59
CA PRO A 43 5.79 1.10 14.17
C PRO A 43 4.67 0.45 13.34
N ASP A 44 4.72 -0.87 13.19
CA ASP A 44 3.78 -1.69 12.39
C ASP A 44 2.30 -1.42 12.68
N ARG A 45 2.00 -0.89 13.87
CA ARG A 45 0.67 -0.39 14.26
C ARG A 45 0.04 0.55 13.24
N PHE A 46 0.85 1.26 12.45
CA PHE A 46 0.40 2.15 11.37
C PHE A 46 0.56 1.58 9.95
N LEU A 47 1.18 0.40 9.81
CA LEU A 47 1.48 -0.25 8.53
C LEU A 47 0.65 -1.53 8.30
N ASN A 48 -0.21 -1.88 9.25
CA ASN A 48 -1.03 -3.10 9.22
C ASN A 48 -2.00 -3.11 8.02
N ASP A 49 -1.52 -3.60 6.88
CA ASP A 49 -2.34 -4.41 6.00
C ASP A 49 -2.43 -5.77 6.70
N THR A 50 -3.46 -5.92 7.56
CA THR A 50 -3.67 -7.14 8.32
C THR A 50 -4.03 -8.25 7.36
N VAL A 51 -3.03 -8.95 6.82
CA VAL A 51 -3.27 -10.28 6.27
C VAL A 51 -3.89 -11.09 7.41
N PRO A 52 -5.09 -11.67 7.23
CA PRO A 52 -5.74 -12.42 8.29
C PRO A 52 -4.85 -13.60 8.69
N THR A 53 -4.13 -13.46 9.81
CA THR A 53 -3.23 -14.50 10.33
C THR A 53 -4.01 -15.73 10.78
N GLU A 54 -5.31 -15.59 11.02
CA GLU A 54 -6.22 -16.67 11.37
C GLU A 54 -6.42 -17.67 10.23
N LYS A 55 -6.29 -17.25 8.96
CA LYS A 55 -6.36 -18.14 7.79
C LYS A 55 -5.02 -18.82 7.44
N LEU A 56 -3.90 -18.45 8.08
CA LEU A 56 -2.58 -19.04 7.84
C LEU A 56 -2.46 -20.38 8.57
N GLY A 57 -2.67 -21.49 7.85
CA GLY A 57 -2.42 -22.85 8.34
C GLY A 57 -3.64 -23.60 8.90
N HIS A 58 -4.82 -22.95 8.93
CA HIS A 58 -6.09 -23.58 9.29
C HIS A 58 -7.13 -23.30 8.19
N PRO A 59 -7.10 -24.04 7.07
CA PRO A 59 -8.14 -23.92 6.06
C PRO A 59 -9.48 -24.37 6.67
N ASP A 60 -10.47 -23.47 6.67
CA ASP A 60 -11.83 -23.79 7.09
C ASP A 60 -12.61 -24.43 5.92
N PRO A 61 -12.94 -25.73 5.98
CA PRO A 61 -13.63 -26.42 4.90
C PRO A 61 -15.09 -25.95 4.70
N HIS A 62 -15.63 -25.13 5.60
CA HIS A 62 -16.98 -24.59 5.52
C HIS A 62 -17.02 -23.10 5.15
N ASN A 63 -15.87 -22.49 4.83
CA ASN A 63 -15.83 -21.12 4.35
C ASN A 63 -16.40 -21.04 2.92
N ILE A 64 -17.64 -20.55 2.82
CA ILE A 64 -18.38 -20.39 1.55
C ILE A 64 -17.62 -19.48 0.57
N GLU A 65 -16.85 -18.51 1.07
CA GLU A 65 -16.07 -17.60 0.23
C GLU A 65 -14.90 -18.31 -0.46
N ASP A 66 -14.29 -19.29 0.19
CA ASP A 66 -13.19 -20.07 -0.41
C ASP A 66 -13.72 -21.02 -1.50
N ASN A 67 -14.95 -21.53 -1.35
CA ASN A 67 -15.61 -22.36 -2.37
C ASN A 67 -15.87 -21.58 -3.67
N LYS A 68 -16.23 -20.30 -3.54
CA LYS A 68 -16.48 -19.42 -4.70
C LYS A 68 -15.24 -19.28 -5.59
N MET A 69 -14.04 -19.21 -5.02
CA MET A 69 -12.78 -19.12 -5.78
C MET A 69 -12.54 -20.38 -6.63
N VAL A 70 -12.92 -21.56 -6.12
CA VAL A 70 -12.78 -22.83 -6.84
C VAL A 70 -13.79 -22.92 -7.98
N ASP A 71 -15.04 -22.52 -7.73
CA ASP A 71 -16.10 -22.52 -8.73
C ASP A 71 -15.78 -21.59 -9.92
N GLU A 72 -15.23 -20.41 -9.64
CA GLU A 72 -14.78 -19.46 -10.67
C GLU A 72 -13.65 -20.04 -11.54
N GLY A 73 -12.69 -20.75 -10.93
CA GLY A 73 -11.59 -21.40 -11.64
C GLY A 73 -12.05 -22.58 -12.51
N ALA A 74 -13.04 -23.35 -12.05
CA ALA A 74 -13.55 -24.50 -12.78
C ALA A 74 -14.21 -24.12 -14.11
N MET A 75 -14.94 -23.00 -14.14
CA MET A 75 -15.60 -22.51 -15.36
C MET A 75 -14.70 -21.71 -16.31
N TYR A 76 -13.53 -21.26 -15.83
CA TYR A 76 -12.66 -20.37 -16.61
C TYR A 76 -12.23 -20.96 -17.97
N SER A 77 -11.85 -22.24 -18.00
CA SER A 77 -11.38 -22.90 -19.22
C SER A 77 -12.47 -23.03 -20.29
N VAL A 78 -13.70 -23.33 -19.87
CA VAL A 78 -14.88 -23.43 -20.74
C VAL A 78 -15.26 -22.07 -21.29
N ASN A 79 -15.31 -21.05 -20.44
CA ASN A 79 -15.62 -19.68 -20.85
C ASN A 79 -14.57 -19.14 -21.83
N TYR A 80 -13.28 -19.34 -21.53
CA TYR A 80 -12.19 -18.94 -22.42
C TYR A 80 -12.29 -19.62 -23.80
N TYR A 81 -12.56 -20.93 -23.84
CA TYR A 81 -12.73 -21.64 -25.10
C TYR A 81 -13.94 -21.11 -25.90
N ASN A 82 -15.08 -20.92 -25.24
CA ASN A 82 -16.29 -20.39 -25.88
C ASN A 82 -16.06 -18.99 -26.48
N GLU A 83 -15.33 -18.13 -25.77
CA GLU A 83 -15.02 -16.77 -26.24
C GLU A 83 -13.95 -16.72 -27.34
N THR A 84 -12.99 -17.64 -27.36
CA THR A 84 -11.82 -17.55 -28.26
C THR A 84 -11.89 -18.45 -29.48
N VAL A 85 -12.60 -19.58 -29.42
CA VAL A 85 -12.63 -20.60 -30.48
C VAL A 85 -14.03 -20.78 -31.08
N GLN A 86 -15.08 -20.64 -30.26
CA GLN A 86 -16.46 -20.91 -30.69
C GLN A 86 -17.20 -19.67 -31.23
N GLN A 87 -16.55 -18.51 -31.35
CA GLN A 87 -17.09 -17.34 -32.08
C GLN A 87 -17.11 -17.56 -33.59
#